data_AF-A0A2V9WSZ6-F1
#
_entry.id   AF-A0A2V9WSZ6-F1
#
_cell.length_a   1.000
_cell.length_b   1.000
_cell.length_c   1.000
_cell.angle_alpha   90.00
_cell.angle_beta   90.00
_cell.angle_gamma   90.00
#
_symmetry.space_group_name_H-M   'P 1'
#
loop_
_entity.id
_entity.type
_entity.pdbx_description
1 polymer ?
#
loop_
_entity_poly.entity_id
_entity_poly.type
_entity_poly.pdbx_seq_one_letter_code
_entity_poly.pdbx_strand_id
1 'polypeptide(L)' 'MNKAIQLRPDYDDAMAYLNLLYREKADLECDDPAARAADLKTADEWVDKTMAVKKARAEKQPGAQGITMQPNQ' A
#
# COMPACT_ATOMS: atom_id res chain seq x y z
N MET A 1 4.59 7.05 15.04
CA MET A 1 3.67 6.68 13.95
C MET A 1 2.89 7.86 13.38
N ASN A 2 2.03 8.53 14.16
CA ASN A 2 1.10 9.55 13.63
C ASN A 2 1.76 10.74 12.90
N LYS A 3 2.98 11.12 13.29
CA LYS A 3 3.71 12.25 12.68
C LYS A 3 4.28 11.93 11.29
N ALA A 4 4.67 10.68 11.04
CA ALA A 4 5.25 10.26 9.75
C ALA A 4 4.19 10.22 8.65
N ILE A 5 2.97 9.81 8.99
CA ILE A 5 1.82 9.76 8.08
C ILE A 5 1.34 11.17 7.68
N GLN A 6 1.51 12.17 8.56
CA GLN A 6 1.18 13.56 8.25
C GLN A 6 2.21 14.25 7.32
N LEU A 7 3.47 13.82 7.36
CA LEU A 7 4.56 14.44 6.59
C LEU A 7 4.71 13.87 5.17
N ARG A 8 4.30 12.60 4.96
CA ARG A 8 4.42 11.89 3.69
C ARG A 8 3.11 11.14 3.42
N PRO A 9 2.08 11.80 2.86
CA PRO A 9 0.82 11.13 2.46
C PRO A 9 1.04 10.02 1.42
N ASP A 10 2.19 10.06 0.76
CA ASP A 10 2.83 9.07 -0.11
C ASP A 10 3.58 7.97 0.68
N TYR A 11 3.03 7.60 1.85
CA TYR A 11 3.44 6.44 2.65
C TYR A 11 2.97 5.11 2.04
N ASP A 12 2.40 5.14 0.83
CA ASP A 12 2.06 3.96 0.03
C ASP A 12 3.30 3.10 -0.25
N ASP A 13 4.45 3.71 -0.47
CA ASP A 13 5.70 2.98 -0.64
C ASP A 13 6.15 2.30 0.66
N ALA A 14 6.02 2.98 1.81
CA ALA A 14 6.37 2.41 3.11
C ALA A 14 5.41 1.27 3.52
N MET A 15 4.13 1.37 3.17
CA MET A 15 3.16 0.29 3.39
C MET A 15 3.40 -0.91 2.46
N ALA A 16 3.81 -0.68 1.21
CA ALA A 16 4.23 -1.74 0.31
C ALA A 16 5.49 -2.47 0.83
N TYR A 17 6.46 -1.74 1.38
CA TYR A 17 7.64 -2.31 2.03
C TYR A 17 7.28 -3.18 3.25
N LEU A 18 6.29 -2.77 4.05
CA LEU A 18 5.82 -3.55 5.19
C LEU A 18 5.19 -4.88 4.74
N ASN A 19 4.38 -4.88 3.68
CA ASN A 19 3.86 -6.13 3.10
C ASN A 19 5.00 -7.08 2.67
N LEU A 20 6.04 -6.56 2.02
CA LEU A 20 7.18 -7.38 1.60
C LEU A 20 7.91 -7.99 2.81
N LEU A 21 8.16 -7.19 3.85
CA LEU A 21 8.83 -7.66 5.07
C LEU A 21 8.03 -8.74 5.81
N TYR A 22 6.71 -8.61 5.90
CA TYR A 22 5.87 -9.63 6.54
C TYR A 22 5.84 -10.94 5.73
N ARG A 23 5.92 -10.87 4.39
CA ARG A 23 6.01 -12.08 3.55
C ARG A 23 7.35 -12.81 3.71
N GLU A 24 8.45 -12.06 3.74
CA GLU A 24 9.78 -12.62 4.01
C GLU A 24 9.83 -13.23 5.42
N LYS A 25 9.24 -12.56 6.42
CA LYS A 25 9.16 -13.10 7.79
C LYS A 25 8.33 -14.39 7.84
N ALA A 26 7.18 -14.42 7.18
CA ALA A 26 6.35 -15.62 7.05
C ALA A 26 7.08 -16.78 6.37
N ASP A 27 7.97 -16.52 5.41
CA ASP A 27 8.77 -17.57 4.75
C ASP A 27 9.93 -18.07 5.63
N LEU A 28 10.40 -17.28 6.60
CA LEU A 28 11.41 -17.70 7.58
C LEU A 28 10.80 -18.51 8.75
N GLU A 29 9.49 -18.38 9.00
CA GLU A 29 8.76 -19.09 10.07
C GLU A 29 8.35 -20.52 9.65
N CYS A 30 9.31 -21.32 9.17
CA CYS A 30 9.08 -22.70 8.70
C CYS A 30 8.51 -23.65 9.78
N ASP A 31 8.83 -23.40 11.05
CA ASP A 31 8.46 -24.27 12.18
C ASP A 31 7.19 -23.79 12.93
N ASP A 32 6.63 -22.64 12.57
CA ASP A 32 5.41 -22.09 13.18
C ASP A 32 4.38 -21.67 12.12
N PRO A 33 3.52 -22.62 11.67
CA PRO A 33 2.51 -22.34 10.67
C PRO A 33 1.43 -21.35 11.14
N ALA A 34 1.23 -21.19 12.45
CA ALA A 34 0.28 -20.23 12.99
C ALA A 34 0.83 -18.79 12.93
N ALA A 35 2.10 -18.61 13.28
CA ALA A 35 2.79 -17.33 13.13
C ALA A 35 2.89 -16.92 11.65
N ARG A 36 3.23 -17.87 10.77
CA ARG A 36 3.24 -17.67 9.32
C ARG A 36 1.89 -17.17 8.79
N ALA A 37 0.78 -17.79 9.21
CA ALA A 37 -0.55 -17.38 8.79
C ALA A 37 -0.93 -15.99 9.32
N ALA A 38 -0.52 -15.63 10.53
CA ALA A 38 -0.75 -14.30 11.10
C ALA A 38 0.04 -13.21 10.37
N ASP A 39 1.30 -13.49 10.01
CA ASP A 39 2.14 -12.59 9.23
C ASP A 39 1.61 -12.37 7.82
N LEU A 40 1.18 -13.44 7.13
CA LEU A 40 0.55 -13.33 5.81
C LEU A 40 -0.74 -12.52 5.85
N LYS A 41 -1.60 -12.75 6.85
CA LYS A 41 -2.81 -11.94 7.04
C LYS A 41 -2.47 -10.46 7.26
N THR A 42 -1.45 -10.19 8.07
CA THR A 42 -0.98 -8.82 8.31
C THR A 42 -0.45 -8.18 7.02
N ALA A 43 0.26 -8.94 6.20
CA ALA A 43 0.75 -8.50 4.90
C ALA A 43 -0.40 -8.10 3.96
N ASP A 44 -1.44 -8.92 3.86
CA ASP A 44 -2.62 -8.64 3.04
C ASP A 44 -3.37 -7.40 3.51
N GLU A 45 -3.52 -7.21 4.83
CA GLU A 45 -4.12 -5.98 5.37
C GLU A 45 -3.33 -4.71 4.99
N TRP A 46 -1.99 -4.81 4.88
CA TRP A 46 -1.16 -3.69 4.42
C TRP A 46 -1.34 -3.42 2.93
N VAL A 47 -1.55 -4.46 2.10
CA VAL A 47 -1.87 -4.29 0.67
C VAL A 47 -3.18 -3.52 0.52
N ASP A 48 -4.24 -3.93 1.23
CA ASP A 48 -5.54 -3.26 1.17
C ASP A 48 -5.46 -1.80 1.59
N LYS A 49 -4.76 -1.51 2.69
CA LYS A 49 -4.52 -0.14 3.16
C LYS A 49 -3.73 0.69 2.14
N THR A 50 -2.72 0.10 1.51
CA THR A 50 -1.92 0.76 0.46
C THR A 50 -2.80 1.12 -0.73
N MET A 51 -3.64 0.19 -1.19
CA MET A 51 -4.53 0.41 -2.33
C MET A 51 -5.58 1.49 -2.02
N ALA A 52 -6.13 1.50 -0.81
CA ALA A 52 -7.05 2.53 -0.36
C ALA A 52 -6.40 3.93 -0.35
N VAL A 53 -5.16 4.03 0.14
CA VAL A 53 -4.39 5.29 0.12
C VAL A 53 -4.07 5.74 -1.30
N LYS A 54 -3.64 4.82 -2.19
CA LYS A 54 -3.38 5.11 -3.60
C LYS A 54 -4.64 5.62 -4.32
N LYS A 55 -5.78 4.98 -4.07
CA LYS A 55 -7.08 5.42 -4.63
C LYS A 55 -7.46 6.81 -4.12
N ALA A 56 -7.40 7.04 -2.80
CA ALA A 56 -7.71 8.33 -2.21
C ALA A 56 -6.75 9.44 -2.68
N ARG A 57 -5.49 9.11 -2.97
CA ARG A 57 -4.51 10.04 -3.56
C ARG A 57 -4.85 10.38 -5.02
N ALA A 58 -5.22 9.38 -5.82
CA ALA A 58 -5.64 9.58 -7.21
C ALA A 58 -6.91 10.45 -7.30
N GLU A 59 -7.87 10.26 -6.39
CA GLU A 59 -9.09 11.07 -6.30
C GLU A 59 -8.81 12.52 -5.87
N LYS A 60 -7.71 12.76 -5.14
CA LYS A 60 -7.30 14.10 -4.66
C LYS A 60 -6.33 14.84 -5.57
N GLN A 61 -5.82 14.21 -6.64
CA GLN A 61 -4.97 14.88 -7.62
C GLN A 61 -5.83 15.56 -8.70
N PRO A 62 -5.96 16.90 -8.74
CA PRO A 62 -6.59 17.60 -9.83
C PRO A 62 -5.68 17.52 -11.06
N GLY A 63 -5.93 16.55 -11.94
CA GLY A 63 -5.10 16.33 -13.13
C GLY A 63 -5.19 14.93 -13.73
N ALA A 64 -5.67 13.93 -12.98
CA ALA A 64 -5.93 12.60 -13.56
C ALA A 64 -7.14 12.59 -14.52
N GLN A 65 -7.95 13.66 -14.53
CA GLN A 65 -9.02 13.93 -15.49
C GLN A 65 -8.60 14.95 -16.58
N GLY A 66 -7.29 15.16 -16.78
CA GLY A 66 -6.73 16.27 -17.56
C GLY A 66 -6.18 15.94 -18.95
N ILE A 67 -6.23 14.70 -19.43
CA ILE A 67 -6.14 14.47 -20.88
C ILE A 67 -7.57 14.55 -21.42
N THR A 68 -8.10 15.78 -21.45
CA THR A 68 -9.15 16.11 -22.40
C THR A 68 -8.64 15.67 -23.77
N MET A 69 -9.30 14.65 -24.32
CA MET A 69 -9.27 14.34 -25.74
C MET A 69 -9.44 15.65 -26.49
N GLN A 70 -8.38 16.19 -27.07
CA GLN A 70 -8.48 17.33 -27.98
C GLN A 70 -9.22 16.82 -29.22
N PRO A 71 -10.42 17.34 -29.56
CA PRO A 71 -11.00 17.06 -30.85
C PRO A 71 -10.18 17.86 -31.86
N ASN A 72 -9.25 17.18 -32.54
CA ASN A 72 -8.54 17.82 -33.65
C ASN A 72 -9.51 17.95 -34.82
N GLN A 73 -9.65 19.19 -35.28
CA GLN A 73 -10.51 19.61 -36.38
C GLN A 73 -10.16 18.96 -37.71
#